data_AF-A0A651EWD8-F1
#
_entry.id   AF-A0A651EWD8-F1
#
_cell.length_a   1.000
_cell.length_b   1.000
_cell.length_c   1.000
_cell.angle_alpha   90.00
_cell.angle_beta   90.00
_cell.angle_gamma   90.00
#
_symmetry.space_group_name_H-M   'P 1'
#
loop_
_entity.id
_entity.type
_entity.pdbx_description
1 polymer ?
#
loop_
_entity_poly.entity_id
_entity_poly.type
_entity_poly.pdbx_seq_one_letter_code
_entity_poly.pdbx_strand_id
1 'polypeptide(L)'
;RSVRDKILTYFAEQRGNTESPSDRLFRIVNRFSDLMRQVAEEDKAYLEESGLQFNSHLIIGGQLSGDAEHKLYLMYPQGNWIEVGEGSPYQIIGTSSYGKPVIDRVLTFEDSMQDALKVGVLSFDSTRISAADVGFPIDVALYHRGSFEMIQHRYELSDLNEATQWWQDTLRAALHDLPDSWMHDAFHAQNPGSPS
;
A
#
# COMPACT_ATOMS: atom_id res chain seq x y z
N ARG A 1 0.16 -14.94 -6.18
CA ARG A 1 -1.07 -14.76 -7.00
C ARG A 1 -2.04 -15.92 -6.78
N SER A 2 -1.62 -17.18 -7.00
CA SER A 2 -2.46 -18.38 -6.82
C SER A 2 -3.17 -18.49 -5.46
N VAL A 3 -2.44 -18.36 -4.34
CA VAL A 3 -3.02 -18.45 -2.98
C VAL A 3 -4.15 -17.44 -2.76
N ARG A 4 -3.93 -16.17 -3.12
CA ARG A 4 -4.93 -15.10 -2.99
C ARG A 4 -6.17 -15.40 -3.82
N ASP A 5 -5.98 -15.83 -5.07
CA ASP A 5 -7.10 -16.07 -5.98
C ASP A 5 -7.96 -17.25 -5.48
N LYS A 6 -7.34 -18.27 -4.88
CA LYS A 6 -8.03 -19.39 -4.22
C LYS A 6 -8.85 -18.93 -3.00
N ILE A 7 -8.26 -18.10 -2.13
CA ILE A 7 -8.97 -17.50 -0.97
C ILE A 7 -10.19 -16.70 -1.45
N LEU A 8 -10.05 -15.86 -2.48
CA LEU A 8 -11.15 -15.07 -3.03
C LEU A 8 -12.25 -15.95 -3.63
N THR A 9 -11.87 -17.07 -4.26
CA THR A 9 -12.80 -18.04 -4.82
C THR A 9 -13.64 -18.70 -3.72
N TYR A 10 -13.01 -19.19 -2.65
CA TYR A 10 -13.72 -19.77 -1.51
C TYR A 10 -14.61 -18.76 -0.80
N PHE A 11 -14.15 -17.52 -0.66
CA PHE A 11 -14.97 -16.47 -0.07
C PHE A 11 -16.23 -16.17 -0.91
N ALA A 12 -16.11 -16.13 -2.24
CA ALA A 12 -17.24 -15.92 -3.14
C ALA A 12 -18.28 -17.06 -3.03
N GLU A 13 -17.82 -18.31 -2.93
CA GLU A 13 -18.68 -19.48 -2.73
C GLU A 13 -19.42 -19.44 -1.37
N GLN A 14 -18.70 -19.15 -0.28
CA GLN A 14 -19.32 -19.00 1.06
C GLN A 14 -20.35 -17.89 1.11
N ARG A 15 -20.12 -16.78 0.39
CA ARG A 15 -21.07 -15.67 0.31
C ARG A 15 -22.38 -16.08 -0.35
N GLY A 16 -22.34 -16.95 -1.36
CA GLY A 16 -23.54 -17.50 -2.00
C GLY A 16 -24.40 -18.37 -1.06
N ASN A 17 -23.79 -18.96 -0.04
CA ASN A 17 -24.43 -19.91 0.88
C ASN A 17 -24.79 -19.31 2.25
N THR A 18 -24.54 -18.02 2.49
CA THR A 18 -24.80 -17.41 3.81
C THR A 18 -26.20 -16.77 3.85
N GLU A 19 -27.07 -17.21 4.78
CA GLU A 19 -28.44 -16.69 4.92
C GLU A 19 -28.53 -15.25 5.46
N SER A 20 -27.49 -14.73 6.12
CA SER A 20 -27.49 -13.36 6.69
C SER A 20 -26.16 -12.64 6.50
N PRO A 21 -26.14 -11.40 5.97
CA PRO A 21 -24.92 -10.61 5.85
C PRO A 21 -24.31 -10.28 7.21
N SER A 22 -22.98 -10.15 7.26
CA SER A 22 -22.31 -9.57 8.43
C SER A 22 -22.69 -8.10 8.57
N ASP A 23 -22.91 -7.66 9.80
CA ASP A 23 -23.18 -6.28 10.19
C ASP A 23 -21.90 -5.51 10.57
N ARG A 24 -20.78 -6.19 10.82
CA ARG A 24 -19.49 -5.59 11.20
C ARG A 24 -18.32 -6.09 10.37
N LEU A 25 -17.39 -5.20 10.00
CA LEU A 25 -16.30 -5.55 9.09
C LEU A 25 -15.35 -6.60 9.68
N PHE A 26 -15.02 -6.53 10.97
CA PHE A 26 -14.09 -7.50 11.60
C PHE A 26 -14.57 -8.95 11.49
N ARG A 27 -15.89 -9.19 11.42
CA ARG A 27 -16.46 -10.54 11.22
C ARG A 27 -16.16 -11.05 9.81
N ILE A 28 -16.16 -10.18 8.81
CA ILE A 28 -15.69 -10.51 7.45
C ILE A 28 -14.18 -10.81 7.49
N VAL A 29 -13.39 -10.03 8.20
CA VAL A 29 -11.95 -10.28 8.38
C VAL A 29 -11.70 -11.64 9.03
N ASN A 30 -12.47 -12.03 10.05
CA ASN A 30 -12.35 -13.36 10.66
C ASN A 30 -12.67 -14.50 9.67
N ARG A 31 -13.67 -14.33 8.80
CA ARG A 31 -13.94 -15.31 7.73
C ARG A 31 -12.77 -15.43 6.75
N PHE A 32 -12.16 -14.32 6.34
CA PHE A 32 -10.94 -14.35 5.52
C PHE A 32 -9.77 -15.02 6.24
N SER A 33 -9.67 -14.86 7.56
CA SER A 33 -8.64 -15.50 8.39
C SER A 33 -8.81 -17.02 8.37
N ASP A 34 -10.03 -17.53 8.52
CA ASP A 34 -10.30 -18.96 8.48
C ASP A 34 -10.01 -19.54 7.09
N LEU A 35 -10.39 -18.82 6.02
CA LEU A 35 -10.06 -19.20 4.65
C LEU A 35 -8.54 -19.17 4.37
N MET A 36 -7.82 -18.18 4.89
CA MET A 36 -6.36 -18.11 4.78
C MET A 36 -5.70 -19.34 5.40
N ARG A 37 -6.16 -19.75 6.59
CA ARG A 37 -5.65 -20.95 7.28
C ARG A 37 -6.00 -22.22 6.53
N GLN A 38 -7.23 -22.34 6.03
CA GLN A 38 -7.63 -23.48 5.21
C GLN A 38 -6.75 -23.61 3.97
N VAL A 39 -6.54 -22.53 3.22
CA VAL A 39 -5.67 -22.55 2.03
C VAL A 39 -4.21 -22.82 2.41
N ALA A 40 -3.75 -22.36 3.58
CA ALA A 40 -2.42 -22.71 4.08
C ALA A 40 -2.29 -24.21 4.38
N GLU A 41 -3.30 -24.84 5.01
CA GLU A 41 -3.31 -26.29 5.25
C GLU A 41 -3.25 -27.08 3.94
N GLU A 42 -3.93 -26.59 2.90
CA GLU A 42 -4.00 -27.26 1.60
C GLU A 42 -2.72 -27.09 0.76
N ASP A 43 -2.15 -25.87 0.70
CA ASP A 43 -1.14 -25.54 -0.32
C ASP A 43 0.26 -25.28 0.24
N LYS A 44 0.41 -24.96 1.53
CA LYS A 44 1.69 -24.47 2.07
C LYS A 44 2.82 -25.49 1.91
N ALA A 45 2.58 -26.76 2.25
CA ALA A 45 3.59 -27.81 2.14
C ALA A 45 4.08 -27.98 0.69
N TYR A 46 3.15 -28.04 -0.27
CA TYR A 46 3.49 -28.20 -1.69
C TYR A 46 4.23 -26.99 -2.27
N LEU A 47 3.90 -25.77 -1.82
CA LEU A 47 4.63 -24.56 -2.19
C LEU A 47 6.06 -24.60 -1.66
N GLU A 48 6.24 -24.94 -0.39
CA GLU A 48 7.55 -25.01 0.26
C GLU A 48 8.44 -26.09 -0.38
N GLU A 49 7.89 -27.26 -0.69
CA GLU A 49 8.58 -28.33 -1.43
C GLU A 49 9.04 -27.88 -2.83
N SER A 50 8.31 -26.95 -3.44
CA SER A 50 8.62 -26.37 -4.76
C SER A 50 9.55 -25.14 -4.67
N GLY A 51 10.06 -24.81 -3.48
CA GLY A 51 10.92 -23.64 -3.25
C GLY A 51 10.18 -22.29 -3.25
N LEU A 52 8.85 -22.32 -3.14
CA LEU A 52 7.99 -21.14 -3.03
C LEU A 52 7.59 -20.89 -1.57
N GLN A 53 7.22 -19.66 -1.24
CA GLN A 53 6.76 -19.30 0.11
C GLN A 53 5.26 -19.05 0.13
N PHE A 54 4.60 -19.53 1.19
CA PHE A 54 3.24 -19.12 1.51
C PHE A 54 3.26 -17.69 2.09
N ASN A 55 3.09 -16.70 1.22
CA ASN A 55 3.22 -15.29 1.57
C ASN A 55 2.05 -14.46 1.03
N SER A 56 0.83 -14.75 1.51
CA SER A 56 -0.38 -14.01 1.12
C SER A 56 -0.77 -13.00 2.20
N HIS A 57 -0.67 -11.71 1.89
CA HIS A 57 -1.17 -10.61 2.72
C HIS A 57 -2.44 -10.03 2.10
N LEU A 58 -3.37 -9.55 2.93
CA LEU A 58 -4.58 -8.87 2.49
C LEU A 58 -4.76 -7.55 3.24
N ILE A 59 -5.22 -6.53 2.52
CA ILE A 59 -5.78 -5.31 3.11
C ILE A 59 -7.29 -5.39 2.94
N ILE A 60 -8.03 -5.28 4.05
CA ILE A 60 -9.49 -5.36 4.06
C ILE A 60 -10.02 -4.08 4.71
N GLY A 61 -10.73 -3.26 3.93
CA GLY A 61 -11.23 -1.97 4.38
C GLY A 61 -12.69 -1.72 3.97
N GLY A 62 -13.36 -0.86 4.72
CA GLY A 62 -14.74 -0.44 4.45
C GLY A 62 -15.50 -0.10 5.72
N GLN A 63 -16.83 -0.10 5.62
CA GLN A 63 -17.74 0.11 6.75
C GLN A 63 -19.01 -0.68 6.50
N LEU A 64 -19.45 -1.44 7.50
CA LEU A 64 -20.77 -2.09 7.51
C LEU A 64 -21.71 -1.37 8.48
N SER A 65 -23.01 -1.64 8.37
CA SER A 65 -24.06 -0.91 9.08
C SER A 65 -23.94 -0.93 10.60
N GLY A 66 -23.32 -1.96 11.16
CA GLY A 66 -23.05 -2.11 12.59
C GLY A 66 -21.68 -1.56 13.03
N ASP A 67 -20.86 -1.05 12.11
CA ASP A 67 -19.59 -0.39 12.43
C ASP A 67 -19.82 1.09 12.76
N ALA A 68 -19.25 1.58 13.87
CA ALA A 68 -19.36 2.98 14.28
C ALA A 68 -18.65 3.95 13.30
N GLU A 69 -17.61 3.47 12.64
CA GLU A 69 -16.82 4.19 11.64
C GLU A 69 -16.22 3.19 10.65
N HIS A 70 -15.64 3.70 9.56
CA HIS A 70 -14.89 2.86 8.63
C HIS A 70 -13.65 2.26 9.31
N LYS A 71 -13.32 1.05 8.91
CA LYS A 71 -12.21 0.27 9.46
C LYS A 71 -11.31 -0.22 8.33
N LEU A 72 -10.04 -0.42 8.65
CA LEU A 72 -9.04 -0.95 7.74
C LEU A 72 -8.20 -1.98 8.50
N TYR A 73 -7.97 -3.14 7.91
CA TYR A 73 -7.25 -4.25 8.54
C TYR A 73 -6.15 -4.76 7.62
N LEU A 74 -4.98 -5.06 8.21
CA LEU A 74 -3.93 -5.82 7.56
C LEU A 74 -3.96 -7.25 8.08
N MET A 75 -4.13 -8.21 7.18
CA MET A 75 -4.05 -9.63 7.46
C MET A 75 -2.72 -10.22 7.00
N TYR A 76 -2.09 -10.97 7.89
CA TYR A 76 -0.85 -11.68 7.64
C TYR A 76 -1.10 -13.11 7.13
N PRO A 77 -0.10 -13.77 6.51
CA PRO A 77 -0.25 -15.13 5.98
C PRO A 77 -0.66 -16.18 7.02
N GLN A 78 -0.46 -15.92 8.32
CA GLN A 78 -0.87 -16.82 9.40
C GLN A 78 -2.37 -16.66 9.76
N GLY A 79 -3.08 -15.76 9.10
CA GLY A 79 -4.50 -15.47 9.32
C GLY A 79 -4.75 -14.53 10.51
N ASN A 80 -3.75 -14.18 11.31
CA ASN A 80 -3.88 -13.09 12.27
C ASN A 80 -3.92 -11.74 11.53
N TRP A 81 -4.54 -10.75 12.16
CA TRP A 81 -4.71 -9.42 11.57
C TRP A 81 -4.53 -8.33 12.63
N ILE A 82 -4.21 -7.12 12.16
CA ILE A 82 -4.20 -5.89 12.96
C ILE A 82 -5.17 -4.89 12.35
N GLU A 83 -5.78 -4.05 13.20
CA GLU A 83 -6.51 -2.87 12.75
C GLU A 83 -5.53 -1.73 12.49
N VAL A 84 -5.69 -1.07 11.34
CA VAL A 84 -4.94 0.12 10.96
C VAL A 84 -5.63 1.31 11.62
N GLY A 85 -4.89 2.03 12.46
CA GLY A 85 -5.39 3.17 13.22
C GLY A 85 -4.53 4.41 13.06
N GLU A 86 -4.86 5.46 13.81
CA GLU A 86 -4.28 6.81 13.67
C GLU A 86 -2.75 6.84 13.82
N GLY A 87 -2.19 6.01 14.73
CA GLY A 87 -0.74 5.94 14.94
C GLY A 87 0.06 5.31 13.79
N SER A 88 -0.62 4.63 12.86
CA SER A 88 -0.02 4.06 11.64
C SER A 88 -1.08 4.07 10.54
N PRO A 89 -1.37 5.23 9.92
CA PRO A 89 -2.60 5.46 9.15
C PRO A 89 -2.63 4.80 7.77
N TYR A 90 -1.59 4.05 7.39
CA TYR A 90 -1.47 3.38 6.10
C TYR A 90 -0.80 2.02 6.22
N GLN A 91 -1.00 1.17 5.23
CA GLN A 91 -0.29 -0.11 5.06
C GLN A 91 0.03 -0.34 3.58
N ILE A 92 1.17 -0.96 3.30
CA ILE A 92 1.59 -1.35 1.95
C ILE A 92 1.88 -2.84 1.94
N ILE A 93 1.32 -3.58 0.98
CA ILE A 93 1.61 -4.99 0.74
C ILE A 93 2.31 -5.16 -0.62
N GLY A 94 3.14 -6.19 -0.76
CA GLY A 94 3.98 -6.39 -1.94
C GLY A 94 5.28 -5.59 -1.87
N THR A 95 5.66 -4.92 -2.95
CA THR A 95 6.92 -4.16 -3.05
C THR A 95 6.79 -2.79 -2.40
N SER A 96 7.11 -2.68 -1.11
CA SER A 96 6.83 -1.47 -0.31
C SER A 96 8.02 -0.51 -0.14
N SER A 97 9.26 -0.99 -0.25
CA SER A 97 10.46 -0.25 0.17
C SER A 97 10.69 1.07 -0.57
N TYR A 98 10.29 1.15 -1.85
CA TYR A 98 10.57 2.29 -2.71
C TYR A 98 9.59 3.46 -2.52
N GLY A 99 8.31 3.17 -2.29
CA GLY A 99 7.26 4.19 -2.12
C GLY A 99 7.05 4.64 -0.67
N LYS A 100 7.46 3.83 0.31
CA LYS A 100 7.32 4.15 1.74
C LYS A 100 7.93 5.51 2.15
N PRO A 101 9.14 5.90 1.69
CA PRO A 101 9.78 7.11 2.20
C PRO A 101 9.09 8.42 1.83
N VAL A 102 8.28 8.48 0.75
CA VAL A 102 7.47 9.66 0.47
C VAL A 102 6.29 9.71 1.43
N ILE A 103 5.56 8.59 1.61
CA ILE A 103 4.43 8.51 2.54
C ILE A 103 4.86 8.89 3.97
N ASP A 104 5.96 8.31 4.47
CA ASP A 104 6.48 8.58 5.82
C ASP A 104 6.80 10.05 6.09
N ARG A 105 7.10 10.84 5.06
CA ARG A 105 7.50 12.23 5.20
C ARG A 105 6.34 13.21 5.13
N VAL A 106 5.26 12.86 4.44
CA VAL A 106 4.22 13.83 4.10
C VAL A 106 2.81 13.43 4.53
N LEU A 107 2.52 12.14 4.74
CA LEU A 107 1.17 11.70 5.08
C LEU A 107 0.98 11.60 6.60
N THR A 108 -0.09 12.22 7.07
CA THR A 108 -0.61 12.22 8.44
C THR A 108 -2.07 11.76 8.43
N PHE A 109 -2.62 11.44 9.60
CA PHE A 109 -4.01 10.96 9.71
C PHE A 109 -5.03 12.07 9.39
N GLU A 110 -4.65 13.32 9.63
CA GLU A 110 -5.48 14.51 9.44
C GLU A 110 -5.52 15.01 7.98
N ASP A 111 -4.67 14.44 7.10
CA ASP A 111 -4.62 14.85 5.71
C ASP A 111 -5.92 14.55 4.96
N SER A 112 -6.19 15.38 3.97
CA SER A 112 -7.35 15.19 3.12
C SER A 112 -7.21 13.91 2.29
N MET A 113 -8.34 13.29 1.91
CA MET A 113 -8.34 12.14 1.00
C MET A 113 -7.68 12.48 -0.36
N GLN A 114 -7.72 13.75 -0.78
CA GLN A 114 -7.08 14.22 -2.01
C GLN A 114 -5.56 14.19 -1.85
N ASP A 115 -5.03 14.63 -0.71
CA ASP A 115 -3.58 14.60 -0.46
C ASP A 115 -3.09 13.17 -0.25
N ALA A 116 -3.86 12.33 0.47
CA ALA A 116 -3.58 10.90 0.58
C ALA A 116 -3.50 10.21 -0.80
N LEU A 117 -4.40 10.54 -1.73
CA LEU A 117 -4.35 10.02 -3.10
C LEU A 117 -3.13 10.52 -3.88
N LYS A 118 -2.79 11.82 -3.80
CA LYS A 118 -1.56 12.35 -4.43
C LYS A 118 -0.33 11.60 -3.93
N VAL A 119 -0.19 11.43 -2.63
CA VAL A 119 0.95 10.74 -2.02
C VAL A 119 0.98 9.25 -2.41
N GLY A 120 -0.19 8.61 -2.49
CA GLY A 120 -0.33 7.25 -3.01
C GLY A 120 0.18 7.12 -4.45
N VAL A 121 -0.15 8.07 -5.33
CA VAL A 121 0.34 8.12 -6.72
C VAL A 121 1.86 8.31 -6.77
N LEU A 122 2.42 9.21 -5.96
CA LEU A 122 3.88 9.43 -5.91
C LEU A 122 4.66 8.22 -5.37
N SER A 123 4.09 7.56 -4.36
CA SER A 123 4.61 6.29 -3.82
C SER A 123 4.60 5.19 -4.88
N PHE A 124 3.50 5.07 -5.63
CA PHE A 124 3.40 4.13 -6.74
C PHE A 124 4.41 4.44 -7.84
N ASP A 125 4.57 5.69 -8.28
CA ASP A 125 5.53 6.07 -9.33
C ASP A 125 6.97 5.74 -8.92
N SER A 126 7.35 6.07 -7.68
CA SER A 126 8.67 5.73 -7.11
C SER A 126 8.93 4.22 -7.14
N THR A 127 7.90 3.43 -6.86
CA THR A 127 7.95 1.97 -6.85
C THR A 127 8.05 1.41 -8.26
N ARG A 128 7.21 1.88 -9.18
CA ARG A 128 7.20 1.49 -10.60
C ARG A 128 8.54 1.74 -11.29
N ILE A 129 9.21 2.85 -10.97
CA ILE A 129 10.54 3.16 -11.52
C ILE A 129 11.59 2.15 -11.05
N SER A 130 11.46 1.64 -9.82
CA SER A 130 12.49 0.83 -9.16
C SER A 130 12.20 -0.69 -9.15
N ALA A 131 10.96 -1.09 -9.46
CA ALA A 131 10.49 -2.47 -9.38
C ALA A 131 9.79 -2.88 -10.67
N ALA A 132 10.35 -3.87 -11.37
CA ALA A 132 9.86 -4.31 -12.68
C ALA A 132 8.50 -5.01 -12.63
N ASP A 133 8.05 -5.45 -11.46
CA ASP A 133 6.77 -6.13 -11.23
C ASP A 133 5.63 -5.18 -10.84
N VAL A 134 5.89 -3.87 -10.80
CA VAL A 134 4.92 -2.83 -10.48
C VAL A 134 4.71 -1.94 -11.71
N GLY A 135 3.46 -1.77 -12.14
CA GLY A 135 3.13 -1.08 -13.37
C GLY A 135 1.66 -0.71 -13.50
N PHE A 136 1.35 0.04 -14.55
CA PHE A 136 0.00 0.43 -14.92
C PHE A 136 -0.78 -0.73 -15.56
N PRO A 137 -2.12 -0.70 -15.56
CA PRO A 137 -2.97 0.31 -14.89
C PRO A 137 -2.98 0.17 -13.37
N ILE A 138 -3.39 1.23 -12.67
CA ILE A 138 -3.69 1.16 -11.23
C ILE A 138 -5.18 1.33 -10.98
N ASP A 139 -5.71 0.57 -10.04
CA ASP A 139 -7.08 0.67 -9.56
C ASP A 139 -7.10 1.37 -8.20
N VAL A 140 -7.92 2.41 -8.08
CA VAL A 140 -8.11 3.19 -6.86
C VAL A 140 -9.56 3.03 -6.40
N ALA A 141 -9.73 2.80 -5.09
CA ALA A 141 -11.03 2.81 -4.43
C ALA A 141 -11.04 3.89 -3.34
N LEU A 142 -12.02 4.79 -3.39
CA LEU A 142 -12.24 5.84 -2.41
C LEU A 142 -13.51 5.55 -1.63
N TYR A 143 -13.43 5.73 -0.32
CA TYR A 143 -14.54 5.49 0.61
C TYR A 143 -14.67 6.68 1.56
N HIS A 144 -15.79 7.40 1.48
CA HIS A 144 -16.08 8.49 2.41
C HIS A 144 -16.75 7.96 3.67
N ARG A 145 -16.31 8.44 4.84
CA ARG A 145 -16.86 8.05 6.14
C ARG A 145 -18.40 8.19 6.14
N GLY A 146 -19.10 7.09 6.43
CA GLY A 146 -20.55 7.06 6.52
C GLY A 146 -21.31 7.11 5.19
N SER A 147 -20.64 7.11 4.03
CA SER A 147 -21.32 7.11 2.73
C SER A 147 -21.93 5.74 2.41
N PHE A 148 -21.29 4.65 2.87
CA PHE A 148 -21.59 3.28 2.42
C PHE A 148 -21.49 3.11 0.89
N GLU A 149 -20.79 4.03 0.23
CA GLU A 149 -20.57 4.08 -1.20
C GLU A 149 -19.07 4.07 -1.48
N MET A 150 -18.67 3.29 -2.47
CA MET A 150 -17.30 3.18 -2.92
C MET A 150 -17.18 3.75 -4.32
N ILE A 151 -16.28 4.71 -4.49
CA ILE A 151 -15.92 5.24 -5.80
C ILE A 151 -14.72 4.44 -6.29
N GLN A 152 -14.82 3.86 -7.48
CA GLN A 152 -13.74 3.11 -8.11
C GLN A 152 -13.29 3.83 -9.36
N HIS A 153 -11.98 3.96 -9.53
CA HIS A 153 -11.40 4.59 -10.71
C HIS A 153 -10.13 3.85 -11.12
N ARG A 154 -9.96 3.65 -12.43
CA ARG A 154 -8.74 3.08 -13.01
C ARG A 154 -7.95 4.21 -13.67
N TYR A 155 -6.68 4.33 -13.31
CA TYR A 155 -5.75 5.25 -13.94
C TYR A 155 -4.78 4.49 -14.84
N GLU A 156 -4.66 4.97 -16.07
CA GLU A 156 -3.63 4.61 -17.02
C GLU A 156 -2.41 5.52 -16.88
N LEU A 157 -1.30 5.16 -17.54
CA LEU A 157 -0.10 5.98 -17.56
C LEU A 157 -0.39 7.40 -18.05
N SER A 158 -1.20 7.54 -19.11
CA SER A 158 -1.55 8.84 -19.69
C SER A 158 -2.25 9.79 -18.71
N ASP A 159 -2.99 9.24 -17.74
CA ASP A 159 -3.78 10.03 -16.80
C ASP A 159 -2.91 10.66 -15.72
N LEU A 160 -1.80 10.01 -15.36
CA LEU A 160 -0.91 10.44 -14.27
C LEU A 160 0.42 11.02 -14.76
N ASN A 161 0.75 10.87 -16.04
CA ASN A 161 2.05 11.26 -16.59
C ASN A 161 2.37 12.74 -16.36
N GLU A 162 1.40 13.63 -16.47
CA GLU A 162 1.62 15.06 -16.20
C GLU A 162 2.03 15.29 -14.73
N ALA A 163 1.29 14.71 -13.78
CA ALA A 163 1.54 14.88 -12.36
C ALA A 163 2.88 14.25 -11.92
N THR A 164 3.21 13.06 -12.43
CA THR A 164 4.46 12.37 -12.09
C THR A 164 5.67 13.07 -12.73
N GLN A 165 5.55 13.55 -13.96
CA GLN A 165 6.61 14.33 -14.61
C GLN A 165 6.85 15.65 -13.88
N TRP A 166 5.78 16.37 -13.53
CA TRP A 166 5.88 17.60 -12.74
C TRP A 166 6.60 17.37 -11.40
N TRP A 167 6.31 16.26 -10.73
CA TRP A 167 6.99 15.89 -9.48
C TRP A 167 8.48 15.62 -9.68
N GLN A 168 8.84 14.88 -10.72
CA GLN A 168 10.26 14.59 -11.03
C GLN A 168 11.05 15.87 -11.32
N ASP A 169 10.48 16.80 -12.10
CA ASP A 169 11.13 18.06 -12.43
C ASP A 169 11.25 18.96 -11.19
N THR A 170 10.24 18.95 -10.32
CA THR A 170 10.28 19.62 -9.02
C THR A 170 11.40 19.09 -8.13
N LEU A 171 11.57 17.76 -8.05
CA LEU A 171 12.66 17.16 -7.27
C LEU A 171 14.05 17.53 -7.81
N ARG A 172 14.22 17.57 -9.14
CA ARG A 172 15.47 18.01 -9.76
C ARG A 172 15.77 19.47 -9.45
N ALA A 173 14.77 20.34 -9.54
CA ALA A 173 14.92 21.75 -9.19
C ALA A 173 15.27 21.93 -7.71
N ALA A 174 14.55 21.25 -6.80
CA ALA A 174 14.80 21.31 -5.37
C ALA A 174 16.21 20.83 -4.97
N LEU A 175 16.78 19.87 -5.71
CA LEU A 175 18.18 19.46 -5.51
C LEU A 175 19.17 20.58 -5.86
N HIS A 176 18.92 21.34 -6.93
CA HIS A 176 19.75 22.47 -7.33
C HIS A 176 19.62 23.66 -6.38
N ASP A 177 18.45 23.85 -5.78
CA ASP A 177 18.17 24.92 -4.82
C ASP A 177 18.59 24.57 -3.39
N LEU A 178 19.04 23.33 -3.14
CA LEU A 178 19.45 22.89 -1.82
C LEU A 178 20.66 23.72 -1.33
N PRO A 179 20.62 24.30 -0.11
CA PRO A 179 21.77 25.03 0.42
C PRO A 179 23.02 24.15 0.42
N ASP A 180 24.16 24.69 -0.01
CA ASP A 180 25.40 23.94 -0.26
C ASP A 180 26.51 24.21 0.78
N SER A 181 26.30 25.15 1.69
CA SER A 181 27.30 25.60 2.67
C SER A 181 27.87 24.47 3.54
N TRP A 182 27.08 23.44 3.83
CA TRP A 182 27.50 22.26 4.60
C TRP A 182 28.53 21.39 3.87
N MET A 183 28.68 21.55 2.55
CA MET A 183 29.68 20.82 1.75
C MET A 183 31.02 21.56 1.64
N HIS A 184 31.09 22.82 2.08
CA HIS A 184 32.27 23.67 1.87
C HIS A 184 33.56 22.98 2.32
N ASP A 185 33.62 22.47 3.55
CA ASP A 185 34.80 21.80 4.07
C ASP A 185 35.16 20.52 3.32
N ALA A 186 34.16 19.76 2.86
CA ALA A 186 34.37 18.52 2.12
C ALA A 186 35.04 18.74 0.75
N PHE A 187 34.73 19.86 0.09
CA PHE A 187 35.33 20.23 -1.21
C PHE A 187 36.58 21.11 -1.08
N HIS A 188 36.81 21.74 0.08
CA HIS A 188 38.00 22.56 0.35
C HIS A 188 39.06 21.89 1.24
N ALA A 189 38.85 20.64 1.69
CA ALA A 189 39.83 19.85 2.44
C ALA A 189 41.13 19.50 1.66
N GLN A 190 41.27 19.89 0.39
CA GLN A 190 42.53 19.81 -0.35
C GLN A 190 43.18 21.18 -0.52
N ASN A 191 44.01 21.56 0.46
CA ASN A 191 45.36 22.12 0.23
C ASN A 191 46.13 22.30 1.56
N PRO A 192 46.78 21.25 2.11
CA PRO A 192 47.73 21.40 3.21
C PRO A 192 49.16 21.79 2.76
N GLY A 193 49.40 22.19 1.50
CA GLY A 193 50.78 22.17 0.96
C GLY A 193 51.13 23.09 -0.20
N SER A 194 50.67 24.34 -0.25
CA SER A 194 51.26 25.34 -1.16
C SER A 194 52.20 26.28 -0.38
N PRO A 195 53.53 26.21 -0.57
CA PRO A 195 54.48 27.08 0.13
C PRO A 195 54.41 28.52 -0.42
N SER A 196 54.51 29.46 0.51
CA SER A 196 54.82 30.88 0.30
C SER A 196 56.20 31.12 -0.31
#